data_AF-A0A6A4V2H1-F1
#
_entry.id   AF-A0A6A4V2H1-F1
#
_cell.length_a   1.000
_cell.length_b   1.000
_cell.length_c   1.000
_cell.angle_alpha   90.00
_cell.angle_beta   90.00
_cell.angle_gamma   90.00
#
_symmetry.space_group_name_H-M   'P 1'
#
loop_
_entity.id
_entity.type
_entity.pdbx_description
1 polymer ?
#
loop_
_entity_poly.entity_id
_entity_poly.type
_entity_poly.pdbx_seq_one_letter_code
_entity_poly.pdbx_strand_id
1 'polypeptide(L)'
;MKVGVLGATGRTGQLVIAEALKRGHSVTAIARNPDKLKQKHDNLSVVKASIFSVEELTEAFRGHDAVVSALGFSRNPPVTGYTESMKAAVAAMRASSVKRLVVLTAFYTDVTAAQGHGFFLNLFVKFLKHLLTNMREMEQYLESEAGDLDWTVVRPGGLNSRAARDQTLVQREGAMAISGAGVASYIPRANVARFMVEQLEDDRYGRKAVAIAVNS
;
A
#
# COMPACT_ATOMS: atom_id res chain seq x y z
N MET A 1 17.30 -5.63 -2.46
CA MET A 1 16.27 -6.61 -2.85
C MET A 1 15.80 -6.32 -4.28
N LYS A 2 15.22 -7.31 -4.96
CA LYS A 2 14.43 -7.16 -6.19
C LYS A 2 12.96 -7.00 -5.81
N VAL A 3 12.39 -5.84 -6.09
CA VAL A 3 11.06 -5.43 -5.60
C VAL A 3 10.12 -5.16 -6.76
N GLY A 4 9.01 -5.89 -6.83
CA GLY A 4 7.91 -5.60 -7.76
C GLY A 4 6.98 -4.55 -7.18
N VAL A 5 6.68 -3.47 -7.91
CA VAL A 5 5.80 -2.39 -7.42
C VAL A 5 4.52 -2.32 -8.26
N LEU A 6 3.39 -2.68 -7.65
CA LEU A 6 2.06 -2.46 -8.19
C LEU A 6 1.58 -1.04 -7.90
N GLY A 7 0.88 -0.42 -8.85
CA GLY A 7 0.49 0.99 -8.72
C GLY A 7 1.65 1.95 -8.96
N ALA A 8 2.70 1.49 -9.65
CA ALA A 8 3.93 2.22 -9.95
C ALA A 8 3.74 3.62 -10.56
N THR A 9 2.69 3.81 -11.37
CA THR A 9 2.40 5.10 -12.02
C THR A 9 1.63 6.08 -11.14
N GLY A 10 1.13 5.64 -9.97
CA GLY A 10 0.38 6.45 -9.03
C GLY A 10 1.25 7.39 -8.20
N ARG A 11 0.61 8.39 -7.57
CA ARG A 11 1.29 9.42 -6.75
C ARG A 11 2.14 8.84 -5.62
N THR A 12 1.68 7.78 -4.95
CA THR A 12 2.44 7.12 -3.89
C THR A 12 3.41 6.08 -4.46
N GLY A 13 3.01 5.32 -5.49
CA GLY A 13 3.86 4.31 -6.12
C GLY A 13 5.16 4.87 -6.70
N GLN A 14 5.13 6.04 -7.33
CA GLN A 14 6.35 6.71 -7.82
C GLN A 14 7.31 7.08 -6.67
N LEU A 15 6.77 7.44 -5.49
CA LEU A 15 7.59 7.74 -4.31
C LEU A 15 8.15 6.46 -3.68
N VAL A 16 7.41 5.36 -3.71
CA VAL A 16 7.91 4.04 -3.30
C VAL A 16 9.07 3.61 -4.19
N ILE A 17 8.94 3.77 -5.51
CA ILE A 17 10.02 3.48 -6.47
C ILE A 17 11.26 4.32 -6.14
N ALA A 18 11.09 5.64 -6.01
CA ALA A 18 12.20 6.54 -5.72
C ALA A 18 12.91 6.19 -4.40
N GLU A 19 12.16 5.87 -3.35
CA GLU A 19 12.73 5.45 -2.07
C GLU A 19 13.43 4.09 -2.15
N ALA A 20 12.83 3.09 -2.78
CA ALA A 20 13.44 1.77 -2.93
C ALA A 20 14.75 1.84 -3.73
N LEU A 21 14.79 2.64 -4.81
CA LEU A 21 16.01 2.90 -5.57
C LEU A 21 17.06 3.62 -4.73
N LYS A 22 16.65 4.61 -3.92
CA LYS A 22 17.56 5.33 -2.99
C LYS A 22 18.19 4.38 -1.97
N ARG A 23 17.49 3.33 -1.53
CA ARG A 23 18.01 2.27 -0.67
C ARG A 23 18.80 1.18 -1.40
N GLY A 24 19.07 1.37 -2.70
CA GLY A 24 19.86 0.44 -3.50
C GLY A 24 19.12 -0.82 -3.92
N HIS A 25 17.78 -0.86 -3.82
CA HIS A 25 17.01 -1.98 -4.36
C HIS A 25 16.91 -1.91 -5.89
N SER A 26 16.76 -3.09 -6.51
CA SER A 26 16.33 -3.20 -7.90
C SER A 26 14.81 -3.23 -7.94
N VAL A 27 14.20 -2.41 -8.79
CA VAL A 27 12.75 -2.19 -8.81
C VAL A 27 12.19 -2.55 -10.17
N THR A 28 11.15 -3.38 -10.18
CA THR A 28 10.31 -3.62 -11.37
C THR A 28 8.99 -2.87 -11.19
N ALA A 29 8.80 -1.82 -11.98
CA ALA A 29 7.59 -1.04 -11.99
C ALA A 29 6.52 -1.74 -12.84
N ILE A 30 5.46 -2.23 -12.20
CA ILE A 30 4.40 -2.99 -12.88
C ILE A 30 3.21 -2.08 -13.13
N ALA A 31 2.90 -1.82 -14.39
CA ALA A 31 1.87 -0.87 -14.78
C ALA A 31 1.12 -1.27 -16.04
N ARG A 32 -0.20 -1.01 -16.07
CA ARG A 32 -1.02 -1.16 -17.29
C ARG A 32 -0.57 -0.25 -18.44
N ASN A 33 -0.11 0.96 -18.09
CA ASN A 33 0.38 1.98 -19.04
C ASN A 33 1.79 2.43 -18.64
N PRO A 34 2.84 1.67 -18.99
CA PRO A 34 4.24 1.97 -18.69
C PRO A 34 4.69 3.38 -19.05
N ASP A 35 4.21 3.93 -20.17
CA ASP A 35 4.64 5.22 -20.72
C ASP A 35 4.37 6.42 -19.80
N LYS A 36 3.51 6.25 -18.80
CA LYS A 36 3.26 7.26 -17.76
C LYS A 36 4.41 7.39 -16.76
N LEU A 37 5.27 6.39 -16.65
CA LEU A 37 6.46 6.45 -15.81
C LEU A 37 7.59 7.10 -16.62
N LYS A 38 7.98 8.32 -16.23
CA LYS A 38 9.06 9.08 -16.90
C LYS A 38 10.43 8.91 -16.23
N GLN A 39 10.45 8.36 -15.03
CA GLN A 39 11.68 8.10 -14.28
C GLN A 39 12.53 7.04 -15.01
N LYS A 40 13.84 7.27 -15.06
CA LYS A 40 14.83 6.31 -15.52
C LYS A 40 15.87 6.13 -14.43
N HIS A 41 16.35 4.90 -14.27
CA HIS A 41 17.40 4.54 -13.33
C HIS A 41 17.95 3.16 -13.73
N ASP A 42 19.24 2.90 -13.54
CA ASP A 42 19.86 1.63 -13.96
C ASP A 42 19.25 0.41 -13.25
N ASN A 43 18.85 0.60 -11.99
CA ASN A 43 18.14 -0.39 -11.18
C ASN A 43 16.61 -0.38 -11.35
N LEU A 44 16.05 0.31 -12.35
CA LEU A 44 14.61 0.39 -12.60
C LEU A 44 14.24 -0.27 -13.93
N SER A 45 13.45 -1.33 -13.88
CA SER A 45 12.77 -1.91 -15.04
C SER A 45 11.28 -1.57 -15.01
N VAL A 46 10.63 -1.62 -16.19
CA VAL A 46 9.19 -1.37 -16.30
C VAL A 46 8.56 -2.51 -17.08
N VAL A 47 7.53 -3.12 -16.50
CA VAL A 47 6.80 -4.25 -17.10
C VAL A 47 5.34 -3.86 -17.26
N LYS A 48 4.82 -4.13 -18.47
CA LYS A 48 3.39 -4.03 -18.72
C LYS A 48 2.71 -5.30 -18.20
N ALA A 49 1.85 -5.15 -17.20
CA ALA A 49 0.98 -6.22 -16.75
C ALA A 49 -0.35 -5.68 -16.20
N SER A 50 -1.40 -6.49 -16.32
CA SER A 50 -2.67 -6.31 -15.67
C SER A 50 -2.61 -6.77 -14.21
N ILE A 51 -3.03 -5.90 -13.29
CA ILE A 51 -3.13 -6.23 -11.86
C ILE A 51 -4.23 -7.24 -11.53
N PHE A 52 -5.01 -7.65 -12.53
CA PHE A 52 -6.09 -8.63 -12.40
C PHE A 52 -5.76 -9.96 -13.09
N SER A 53 -4.64 -10.08 -13.80
CA SER A 53 -4.19 -11.35 -14.40
C SER A 53 -3.17 -12.01 -13.48
N VAL A 54 -3.47 -13.23 -13.05
CA VAL A 54 -2.55 -14.04 -12.25
C VAL A 54 -1.32 -14.41 -13.09
N GLU A 55 -1.52 -14.72 -14.36
CA GLU A 55 -0.48 -15.15 -15.29
C GLU A 55 0.53 -14.03 -15.54
N GLU A 56 0.04 -12.84 -15.94
CA GLU A 56 0.91 -11.69 -16.21
C GLU A 56 1.67 -11.25 -14.94
N LEU A 57 1.02 -11.29 -13.78
CA LEU A 57 1.68 -10.99 -12.51
C LEU A 57 2.70 -12.07 -12.12
N THR A 58 2.43 -13.35 -12.38
CA THR A 58 3.37 -14.44 -12.08
C THR A 58 4.66 -14.25 -12.86
N GLU A 59 4.57 -13.96 -14.16
CA GLU A 59 5.75 -13.65 -14.97
C GLU A 59 6.48 -12.41 -14.45
N ALA A 60 5.74 -11.36 -14.09
CA ALA A 60 6.33 -10.13 -13.56
C ALA A 60 6.99 -10.32 -12.19
N PHE A 61 6.56 -11.30 -11.37
CA PHE A 61 7.07 -11.55 -10.03
C PHE A 61 8.22 -12.56 -9.97
N ARG A 62 8.48 -13.33 -11.03
CA ARG A 62 9.59 -14.31 -11.04
C ARG A 62 10.92 -13.67 -10.64
N GLY A 63 11.61 -14.31 -9.70
CA GLY A 63 12.93 -13.88 -9.21
C GLY A 63 12.93 -12.59 -8.38
N HIS A 64 11.77 -12.09 -7.96
CA HIS A 64 11.66 -11.01 -6.99
C HIS A 64 11.73 -11.53 -5.56
N ASP A 65 12.18 -10.68 -4.64
CA ASP A 65 12.21 -10.98 -3.21
C ASP A 65 10.92 -10.52 -2.52
N ALA A 66 10.31 -9.43 -3.01
CA ALA A 66 9.14 -8.82 -2.40
C ALA A 66 8.26 -8.09 -3.42
N VAL A 67 6.99 -7.89 -3.04
CA VAL A 67 6.01 -7.07 -3.77
C VAL A 67 5.53 -5.92 -2.88
N VAL A 68 5.46 -4.72 -3.44
CA VAL A 68 4.80 -3.57 -2.82
C VAL A 68 3.55 -3.20 -3.62
N SER A 69 2.40 -3.11 -2.96
CA SER A 69 1.17 -2.61 -3.56
C SER A 69 0.86 -1.21 -3.06
N ALA A 70 1.00 -0.22 -3.96
CA ALA A 70 0.58 1.16 -3.77
C ALA A 70 -0.64 1.49 -4.66
N LEU A 71 -1.49 0.50 -4.92
CA LEU A 71 -2.66 0.63 -5.78
C LEU A 71 -3.70 1.61 -5.21
N GLY A 72 -4.30 2.38 -6.11
CA GLY A 72 -5.37 3.31 -5.79
C GLY A 72 -6.50 3.18 -6.79
N PHE A 73 -7.73 3.09 -6.29
CA PHE A 73 -8.93 2.99 -7.12
C PHE A 73 -9.82 4.23 -6.95
N SER A 74 -10.74 4.42 -7.90
CA SER A 74 -11.78 5.43 -7.77
C SER A 74 -12.67 5.09 -6.57
N ARG A 75 -13.17 6.12 -5.89
CA ARG A 75 -14.15 5.96 -4.80
C ARG A 75 -15.57 5.66 -5.29
N ASN A 76 -15.83 5.82 -6.59
CA ASN A 76 -17.17 5.67 -7.16
C ASN A 76 -17.51 4.18 -7.28
N PRO A 77 -18.70 3.74 -6.81
CA PRO A 77 -19.11 2.34 -6.90
C PRO A 77 -19.33 1.89 -8.36
N PRO A 78 -19.18 0.59 -8.66
CA PRO A 78 -18.69 -0.44 -7.75
C PRO A 78 -17.18 -0.31 -7.48
N VAL A 79 -16.77 -0.46 -6.22
CA VAL A 79 -15.35 -0.50 -5.83
C VAL A 79 -15.01 -1.94 -5.43
N THR A 80 -14.43 -2.70 -6.37
CA THR A 80 -14.01 -4.09 -6.14
C THR A 80 -12.49 -4.30 -6.29
N GLY A 81 -11.82 -3.30 -6.87
CA GLY A 81 -10.46 -3.44 -7.36
C GLY A 81 -9.41 -3.75 -6.30
N TYR A 82 -9.58 -3.34 -5.04
CA TYR A 82 -8.61 -3.67 -3.98
C TYR A 82 -8.59 -5.17 -3.72
N THR A 83 -9.75 -5.76 -3.44
CA THR A 83 -9.87 -7.20 -3.17
C THR A 83 -9.53 -8.05 -4.40
N GLU A 84 -10.05 -7.70 -5.57
CA GLU A 84 -9.81 -8.47 -6.80
C GLU A 84 -8.33 -8.48 -7.21
N SER A 85 -7.68 -7.30 -7.22
CA SER A 85 -6.27 -7.23 -7.57
C SER A 85 -5.36 -7.89 -6.53
N MET A 86 -5.73 -7.84 -5.25
CA MET A 86 -4.96 -8.51 -4.20
C MET A 86 -5.06 -10.03 -4.30
N LYS A 87 -6.25 -10.57 -4.60
CA LYS A 87 -6.42 -12.01 -4.86
C LYS A 87 -5.53 -12.47 -6.01
N ALA A 88 -5.50 -11.72 -7.11
CA ALA A 88 -4.63 -12.01 -8.24
C ALA A 88 -3.14 -11.93 -7.86
N ALA A 89 -2.75 -10.89 -7.12
CA ALA A 89 -1.37 -10.71 -6.66
C ALA A 89 -0.91 -11.83 -5.72
N VAL A 90 -1.71 -12.22 -4.73
CA VAL A 90 -1.38 -13.32 -3.81
C VAL A 90 -1.25 -14.65 -4.56
N ALA A 91 -2.16 -14.96 -5.49
CA ALA A 91 -2.06 -16.16 -6.32
C ALA A 91 -0.77 -16.17 -7.16
N ALA A 92 -0.44 -15.03 -7.78
CA ALA A 92 0.78 -14.88 -8.56
C ALA A 92 2.05 -14.99 -7.71
N MET A 93 2.07 -14.36 -6.52
CA MET A 93 3.17 -14.45 -5.56
C MET A 93 3.44 -15.89 -5.14
N ARG A 94 2.40 -16.69 -4.89
CA ARG A 94 2.53 -18.13 -4.61
C ARG A 94 3.14 -18.87 -5.78
N ALA A 95 2.61 -18.65 -6.99
CA ALA A 95 3.11 -19.29 -8.20
C ALA A 95 4.57 -18.92 -8.51
N SER A 96 5.00 -17.71 -8.14
CA SER A 96 6.37 -17.23 -8.32
C SER A 96 7.27 -17.39 -7.07
N SER A 97 6.80 -18.07 -6.02
CA SER A 97 7.51 -18.28 -4.75
C SER A 97 7.96 -16.99 -4.02
N VAL A 98 7.26 -15.88 -4.22
CA VAL A 98 7.50 -14.61 -3.52
C VAL A 98 6.67 -14.59 -2.24
N LYS A 99 7.28 -14.27 -1.10
CA LYS A 99 6.60 -14.33 0.20
C LYS A 99 6.33 -12.98 0.85
N ARG A 100 7.18 -11.97 0.60
CA ARG A 100 7.06 -10.66 1.26
C ARG A 100 6.12 -9.74 0.49
N LEU A 101 5.07 -9.25 1.16
CA LEU A 101 4.10 -8.29 0.61
C LEU A 101 3.98 -7.07 1.53
N VAL A 102 4.11 -5.85 1.00
CA VAL A 102 3.75 -4.62 1.72
C VAL A 102 2.62 -3.93 0.96
N VAL A 103 1.48 -3.70 1.61
CA VAL A 103 0.29 -3.13 0.96
C VAL A 103 -0.17 -1.85 1.65
N LEU A 104 -0.51 -0.85 0.84
CA LEU A 104 -1.10 0.40 1.28
C LEU A 104 -2.63 0.31 1.36
N THR A 105 -3.22 0.63 2.51
CA THR A 105 -4.65 0.88 2.67
C THR A 105 -4.89 2.30 3.18
N ALA A 106 -5.66 2.48 4.26
CA ALA A 106 -6.02 3.77 4.82
C ALA A 106 -6.46 3.63 6.28
N PHE A 107 -6.55 4.74 7.00
CA PHE A 107 -7.34 4.79 8.21
C PHE A 107 -8.82 4.50 7.93
N TYR A 108 -9.50 3.96 8.94
CA TYR A 108 -10.94 3.71 8.95
C TYR A 108 -11.43 2.73 7.86
N THR A 109 -10.61 1.74 7.48
CA THR A 109 -11.07 0.62 6.63
C THR A 109 -12.26 -0.10 7.27
N ASP A 110 -12.21 -0.31 8.59
CA ASP A 110 -13.42 -0.48 9.38
C ASP A 110 -14.08 0.89 9.62
N VAL A 111 -15.14 1.15 8.86
CA VAL A 111 -15.87 2.43 8.91
C VAL A 111 -16.58 2.67 10.24
N THR A 112 -16.81 1.63 11.05
CA THR A 112 -17.41 1.78 12.37
C THR A 112 -16.46 2.46 13.35
N ALA A 113 -15.14 2.35 13.12
CA ALA A 113 -14.11 2.99 13.95
C ALA A 113 -14.15 4.53 13.89
N ALA A 114 -14.87 5.12 12.93
CA ALA A 114 -15.08 6.57 12.86
C ALA A 114 -16.27 7.04 13.72
N GLN A 115 -17.19 6.14 14.09
CA GLN A 115 -18.38 6.49 14.85
C GLN A 115 -17.98 7.14 16.19
N GLY A 116 -18.72 8.16 16.62
CA GLY A 116 -18.42 8.92 17.84
C GLY A 116 -17.26 9.93 17.76
N HIS A 117 -16.46 9.97 16.68
CA HIS A 117 -15.30 10.86 16.57
C HIS A 117 -15.60 12.25 15.94
N GLY A 118 -16.88 12.60 15.82
CA GLY A 118 -17.33 13.91 15.33
C GLY A 118 -18.05 13.86 13.98
N PHE A 119 -18.95 14.83 13.77
CA PHE A 119 -19.88 14.88 12.63
C PHE A 119 -19.15 14.91 11.27
N PHE A 120 -18.14 15.78 11.12
CA PHE A 120 -17.43 15.94 9.84
C PHE A 120 -16.64 14.71 9.44
N LEU A 121 -15.96 14.06 10.40
CA LEU A 121 -15.21 12.83 10.14
C LEU A 121 -16.17 11.68 9.74
N ASN A 122 -17.29 11.53 10.46
CA ASN A 122 -18.33 10.57 10.10
C ASN A 122 -18.85 10.78 8.68
N LEU A 123 -19.11 12.03 8.28
CA LEU A 123 -19.59 12.33 6.94
C LEU A 123 -18.52 12.02 5.88
N PHE A 124 -17.25 12.34 6.16
CA PHE A 124 -16.13 12.03 5.28
C PHE A 124 -15.91 10.51 5.10
N VAL A 125 -15.95 9.74 6.17
CA VAL A 125 -15.83 8.27 6.12
C VAL A 125 -17.04 7.65 5.40
N LYS A 126 -18.25 8.16 5.64
CA LYS A 126 -19.46 7.74 4.91
C LYS A 126 -19.34 8.01 3.42
N PHE A 127 -18.75 9.14 3.02
CA PHE A 127 -18.49 9.49 1.63
C PHE A 127 -17.47 8.56 0.95
N LEU A 128 -16.53 8.00 1.72
CA LEU A 128 -15.54 7.03 1.25
C LEU A 128 -15.93 5.57 1.54
N LYS A 129 -17.15 5.30 2.02
CA LYS A 129 -17.56 3.99 2.55
C LYS A 129 -17.22 2.84 1.61
N HIS A 130 -17.60 2.92 0.33
CA HIS A 130 -17.36 1.83 -0.62
C HIS A 130 -15.86 1.55 -0.84
N LEU A 131 -15.04 2.61 -0.86
CA LEU A 131 -13.59 2.48 -0.98
C LEU A 131 -12.99 1.81 0.27
N LEU A 132 -13.36 2.29 1.46
CA LEU A 132 -12.85 1.81 2.74
C LEU A 132 -13.30 0.37 3.04
N THR A 133 -14.56 0.05 2.73
CA THR A 133 -15.10 -1.31 2.87
C THR A 133 -14.37 -2.29 1.97
N ASN A 134 -14.11 -1.95 0.69
CA ASN A 134 -13.36 -2.86 -0.19
C ASN A 134 -11.88 -3.00 0.22
N MET A 135 -11.25 -1.96 0.78
CA MET A 135 -9.94 -2.10 1.43
C MET A 135 -10.02 -3.03 2.65
N ARG A 136 -11.08 -2.98 3.46
CA ARG A 136 -11.25 -3.89 4.61
C ARG A 136 -11.46 -5.33 4.18
N GLU A 137 -12.25 -5.57 3.14
CA GLU A 137 -12.40 -6.90 2.54
C GLU A 137 -11.06 -7.45 2.04
N MET A 138 -10.22 -6.62 1.44
CA MET A 138 -8.87 -6.97 1.04
C MET A 138 -7.98 -7.31 2.25
N GLU A 139 -8.04 -6.53 3.33
CA GLU A 139 -7.33 -6.83 4.58
C GLU A 139 -7.79 -8.15 5.20
N GLN A 140 -9.10 -8.40 5.26
CA GLN A 140 -9.68 -9.64 5.77
C GLN A 140 -9.27 -10.85 4.93
N TYR A 141 -9.21 -10.70 3.60
CA TYR A 141 -8.69 -11.73 2.72
C TYR A 141 -7.23 -12.08 3.02
N LEU A 142 -6.37 -11.08 3.29
CA LEU A 142 -4.98 -11.34 3.70
C LEU A 142 -4.92 -12.05 5.07
N GLU A 143 -5.75 -11.61 6.02
CA GLU A 143 -5.86 -12.18 7.37
C GLU A 143 -6.32 -13.65 7.33
N SER A 144 -7.30 -14.02 6.50
CA SER A 144 -7.88 -15.37 6.47
C SER A 144 -7.23 -16.31 5.46
N GLU A 145 -6.86 -15.81 4.27
CA GLU A 145 -6.47 -16.67 3.15
C GLU A 145 -4.96 -16.64 2.83
N ALA A 146 -4.19 -15.67 3.33
CA ALA A 146 -2.79 -15.45 2.94
C ALA A 146 -1.78 -15.65 4.06
N GLY A 147 -2.04 -16.57 5.00
CA GLY A 147 -1.16 -16.85 6.14
C GLY A 147 0.22 -17.44 5.77
N ASP A 148 0.36 -17.96 4.56
CA ASP A 148 1.61 -18.45 3.96
C ASP A 148 2.53 -17.33 3.44
N LEU A 149 2.01 -16.10 3.29
CA LEU A 149 2.78 -14.91 2.93
C LEU A 149 3.14 -14.11 4.18
N ASP A 150 4.27 -13.42 4.10
CA ASP A 150 4.68 -12.42 5.08
C ASP A 150 4.21 -11.03 4.61
N TRP A 151 2.93 -10.73 4.87
CA TRP A 151 2.31 -9.47 4.45
C TRP A 151 2.34 -8.42 5.55
N THR A 152 2.41 -7.13 5.18
CA THR A 152 2.23 -5.99 6.08
C THR A 152 1.24 -5.01 5.48
N VAL A 153 0.18 -4.71 6.22
CA VAL A 153 -0.81 -3.70 5.83
C VAL A 153 -0.43 -2.36 6.47
N VAL A 154 -0.20 -1.35 5.65
CA VAL A 154 0.10 0.03 6.08
C VAL A 154 -1.14 0.90 5.94
N ARG A 155 -1.67 1.37 7.06
CA ARG A 155 -2.87 2.22 7.16
C ARG A 155 -2.45 3.67 7.46
N PRO A 156 -2.30 4.58 6.48
CA PRO A 156 -2.03 5.99 6.77
C PRO A 156 -3.31 6.81 6.99
N GLY A 157 -3.16 7.95 7.66
CA GLY A 157 -4.14 9.05 7.62
C GLY A 157 -4.25 9.71 6.23
N GLY A 158 -4.85 10.91 6.17
CA GLY A 158 -5.07 11.61 4.91
C GLY A 158 -3.78 11.89 4.14
N LEU A 159 -3.69 11.52 2.86
CA LEU A 159 -2.45 11.66 2.10
C LEU A 159 -2.30 13.05 1.47
N ASN A 160 -1.24 13.78 1.80
CA ASN A 160 -0.87 15.05 1.16
C ASN A 160 0.39 14.92 0.27
N SER A 161 0.69 15.94 -0.53
CA SER A 161 1.83 15.98 -1.45
C SER A 161 2.96 16.90 -0.99
N ARG A 162 3.01 17.24 0.31
CA ARG A 162 4.14 17.99 0.86
C ARG A 162 5.40 17.12 0.75
N ALA A 163 6.56 17.75 0.68
CA ALA A 163 7.84 17.04 0.72
C ALA A 163 7.93 16.20 2.01
N ALA A 164 8.71 15.11 1.95
CA ALA A 164 9.08 14.40 3.17
C ALA A 164 9.69 15.39 4.15
N ARG A 165 9.26 15.29 5.40
CA ARG A 165 9.90 15.97 6.52
C ARG A 165 10.56 14.94 7.40
N ASP A 166 11.59 15.34 8.14
CA ASP A 166 12.12 14.58 9.28
C ASP A 166 11.16 14.66 10.46
N GLN A 167 9.93 14.20 10.21
CA GLN A 167 8.90 13.99 11.20
C GLN A 167 9.00 12.54 11.68
N THR A 168 8.95 12.39 13.00
CA THR A 168 8.79 11.09 13.65
C THR A 168 7.45 10.50 13.27
N LEU A 169 7.47 9.26 12.76
CA LEU A 169 6.26 8.49 12.50
C LEU A 169 5.69 7.97 13.81
N VAL A 170 4.41 8.24 14.05
CA VAL A 170 3.63 7.56 15.09
C VAL A 170 3.07 6.30 14.48
N GLN A 171 3.27 5.17 15.16
CA GLN A 171 2.88 3.84 14.67
C GLN A 171 2.05 3.13 15.72
N ARG A 172 0.96 2.46 15.31
CA ARG A 172 0.08 1.67 16.17
C ARG A 172 -0.32 0.39 15.46
N GLU A 173 0.20 -0.73 15.93
CA GLU A 173 -0.19 -2.06 15.44
C GLU A 173 -1.68 -2.31 15.69
N GLY A 174 -2.36 -2.96 14.74
CA GLY A 174 -3.77 -3.35 14.82
C GLY A 174 -4.78 -2.20 14.72
N ALA A 175 -4.37 -0.96 14.98
CA ALA A 175 -5.26 0.19 15.00
C ALA A 175 -5.88 0.49 13.63
N MET A 176 -7.13 0.96 13.63
CA MET A 176 -7.82 1.44 12.44
C MET A 176 -7.52 2.90 12.14
N ALA A 177 -7.08 3.67 13.13
CA ALA A 177 -6.64 5.05 12.99
C ALA A 177 -5.79 5.46 14.18
N ILE A 178 -5.07 6.57 14.05
CA ILE A 178 -4.41 7.26 15.16
C ILE A 178 -5.03 8.64 15.28
N SER A 179 -5.56 8.96 16.45
CA SER A 179 -6.13 10.26 16.81
C SER A 179 -5.61 10.69 18.18
N GLY A 180 -5.63 11.99 18.46
CA GLY A 180 -5.17 12.55 19.73
C GLY A 180 -4.42 13.86 19.58
N ALA A 181 -4.14 14.51 20.71
CA ALA A 181 -3.34 15.73 20.73
C ALA A 181 -1.95 15.47 20.13
N GLY A 182 -1.50 16.37 19.25
CA GLY A 182 -0.19 16.28 18.61
C GLY A 182 -0.10 15.31 17.41
N VAL A 183 -1.18 14.66 16.99
CA VAL A 183 -1.21 13.79 15.80
C VAL A 183 -1.85 14.51 14.62
N ALA A 184 -1.13 14.59 13.50
CA ALA A 184 -1.64 15.21 12.28
C ALA A 184 -2.67 14.32 11.59
N SER A 185 -3.78 14.90 11.13
CA SER A 185 -4.78 14.18 10.32
C SER A 185 -4.28 13.82 8.92
N TYR A 186 -3.22 14.47 8.44
CA TYR A 186 -2.62 14.23 7.14
C TYR A 186 -1.15 13.88 7.24
N ILE A 187 -0.73 12.91 6.44
CA ILE A 187 0.66 12.45 6.31
C ILE A 187 1.16 12.68 4.88
N PRO A 188 2.40 13.17 4.67
CA PRO A 188 3.00 13.23 3.35
C PRO A 188 3.15 11.85 2.73
N ARG A 189 2.81 11.71 1.45
CA ARG A 189 2.99 10.44 0.71
C ARG A 189 4.44 9.95 0.73
N ALA A 190 5.41 10.86 0.80
CA ALA A 190 6.82 10.51 0.86
C ALA A 190 7.18 9.82 2.20
N ASN A 191 6.59 10.24 3.32
CA ASN A 191 6.76 9.54 4.61
C ASN A 191 6.10 8.15 4.58
N VAL A 192 4.95 8.01 3.92
CA VAL A 192 4.30 6.70 3.72
C VAL A 192 5.16 5.79 2.85
N ALA A 193 5.68 6.28 1.72
CA ALA A 193 6.58 5.52 0.85
C ALA A 193 7.85 5.08 1.59
N ARG A 194 8.47 5.99 2.36
CA ARG A 194 9.62 5.68 3.23
C ARG A 194 9.32 4.52 4.17
N PHE A 195 8.18 4.58 4.87
CA PHE A 195 7.78 3.52 5.78
C PHE A 195 7.49 2.20 5.06
N MET A 196 6.79 2.23 3.92
CA MET A 196 6.52 1.02 3.15
C MET A 196 7.79 0.31 2.67
N VAL A 197 8.80 1.07 2.23
CA VAL A 197 10.10 0.49 1.82
C VAL A 197 10.88 0.00 3.04
N GLU A 198 10.85 0.71 4.18
CA GLU A 198 11.45 0.22 5.44
C GLU A 198 10.87 -1.14 5.86
N GLN A 199 9.57 -1.36 5.66
CA GLN A 199 8.96 -2.66 5.94
C GLN A 199 9.42 -3.78 4.99
N LEU A 200 10.10 -3.49 3.87
CA LEU A 200 10.74 -4.56 3.09
C LEU A 200 11.96 -5.14 3.81
N GLU A 201 12.59 -4.34 4.68
CA GLU A 201 13.83 -4.65 5.39
C GLU A 201 13.59 -5.06 6.85
N ASP A 202 12.44 -4.65 7.41
CA ASP A 202 12.02 -4.87 8.81
C ASP A 202 10.73 -5.72 8.86
N ASP A 203 10.77 -6.82 9.61
CA ASP A 203 9.70 -7.82 9.73
C ASP A 203 8.81 -7.65 10.97
N ARG A 204 8.99 -6.58 11.77
CA ARG A 204 8.20 -6.30 12.99
C ARG A 204 6.68 -6.32 12.79
N TYR A 205 6.22 -5.99 11.58
CA TYR A 205 4.80 -6.00 11.20
C TYR A 205 4.47 -7.11 10.19
N GLY A 206 5.23 -8.20 10.19
CA GLY A 206 4.91 -9.41 9.45
C GLY A 206 3.59 -10.00 9.90
N ARG A 207 2.71 -10.26 8.93
CA ARG A 207 1.29 -10.65 9.10
C ARG A 207 0.49 -9.74 10.03
N LYS A 208 0.77 -8.43 9.99
CA LYS A 208 0.11 -7.42 10.81
C LYS A 208 -0.31 -6.21 10.00
N ALA A 209 -1.32 -5.52 10.51
CA ALA A 209 -1.68 -4.18 10.07
C ALA A 209 -1.13 -3.14 11.03
N VAL A 210 -0.66 -2.02 10.50
CA VAL A 210 -0.12 -0.90 11.29
C VAL A 210 -0.69 0.41 10.80
N ALA A 211 -1.28 1.16 11.72
CA ALA A 211 -1.67 2.55 11.50
C ALA A 211 -0.44 3.45 11.61
N ILE A 212 -0.27 4.38 10.66
CA ILE A 212 0.81 5.37 10.67
C ILE A 212 0.30 6.80 10.55
N ALA A 213 0.91 7.70 11.31
CA ALA A 213 0.69 9.14 11.27
C ALA A 213 2.01 9.89 11.50
N VAL A 214 1.97 11.22 11.37
CA VAL A 214 3.07 12.10 11.78
C VAL A 214 2.60 13.00 12.90
N ASN A 215 3.55 13.44 13.74
CA ASN A 215 3.25 14.49 14.70
C ASN A 215 2.90 15.81 13.97
N SER A 216 1.94 16.57 14.52
CA SER A 216 1.47 17.85 14.00
C SER A 216 2.48 18.97 14.14
#